data_AF-A0A3D4AFB0-F1
#
_entry.id   AF-A0A3D4AFB0-F1
#
_cell.length_a   1.000
_cell.length_b   1.000
_cell.length_c   1.000
_cell.angle_alpha   90.00
_cell.angle_beta   90.00
_cell.angle_gamma   90.00
#
_symmetry.space_group_name_H-M   'P 1'
#
loop_
_entity.id
_entity.type
_entity.pdbx_description
1 polymer ?
#
loop_
_entity_poly.entity_id
_entity_poly.type
_entity_poly.pdbx_seq_one_letter_code
_entity_poly.pdbx_strand_id
1 'polypeptide(L)' 'MDAKKMNGVHLHAKGFENAVPKAYAVEGIPSCFLIDRQGKIINSNPSRPSGAGIVKEIQDALRE' A
#
# COMPACT_ATOMS: atom_id res chain seq x y z
N MET A 1 -13.04 -24.84 -2.35
CA MET A 1 -12.60 -23.48 -1.96
C MET A 1 -12.56 -22.65 -3.23
N ASP A 2 -13.57 -21.82 -3.45
CA ASP A 2 -13.65 -20.96 -4.63
C ASP A 2 -12.52 -19.93 -4.59
N ALA A 3 -11.56 -20.06 -5.51
CA ALA A 3 -10.53 -19.07 -5.73
C ALA A 3 -11.23 -17.78 -6.20
N LYS A 4 -11.42 -16.82 -5.27
CA LYS A 4 -11.93 -15.49 -5.60
C LYS A 4 -11.06 -14.93 -6.73
N LYS A 5 -11.63 -14.79 -7.94
CA LYS A 5 -10.98 -14.14 -9.08
C LYS A 5 -10.75 -12.68 -8.71
N MET A 6 -9.59 -12.38 -8.14
CA MET A 6 -9.16 -11.02 -7.89
C MET A 6 -8.86 -10.37 -9.24
N ASN A 7 -9.85 -9.68 -9.79
CA ASN A 7 -9.67 -8.88 -10.99
C ASN A 7 -8.77 -7.70 -10.62
N GLY A 8 -7.58 -7.63 -11.22
CA GLY A 8 -6.62 -6.55 -10.99
C GLY A 8 -5.61 -6.49 -12.12
N VAL A 9 -5.10 -5.28 -12.37
CA VAL A 9 -3.99 -5.07 -13.30
C VAL A 9 -2.70 -5.21 -12.51
N HIS A 10 -1.88 -6.20 -12.83
CA HIS A 10 -0.54 -6.30 -12.27
C HIS A 10 0.40 -5.42 -13.09
N LEU A 11 0.78 -4.27 -12.53
CA LEU A 11 1.75 -3.38 -13.17
C LEU A 11 3.17 -3.94 -12.98
N HIS A 12 3.82 -4.33 -14.07
CA HIS A 12 5.20 -4.81 -14.01
C HIS A 12 6.18 -3.63 -14.16
N ALA A 13 6.68 -3.13 -13.03
CA ALA A 13 7.75 -2.14 -12.99
C ALA A 13 9.12 -2.87 -12.95
N LYS A 14 10.01 -2.55 -13.90
CA LYS A 14 11.32 -3.21 -14.01
C LYS A 14 12.24 -2.81 -12.84
N GLY A 15 12.57 -3.73 -11.94
CA GLY A 15 13.60 -3.54 -10.90
C GLY A 15 13.38 -2.33 -9.96
N PHE A 16 14.41 -1.95 -9.19
CA PHE A 16 14.37 -0.73 -8.35
C PHE A 16 14.76 0.54 -9.11
N GLU A 17 15.54 0.41 -10.18
CA GLU A 17 15.99 1.54 -11.02
C GLU A 17 14.91 1.97 -12.02
N ASN A 18 13.76 2.40 -11.52
CA ASN A 18 12.69 2.97 -12.34
C ASN A 18 11.96 4.14 -11.64
N ALA A 19 10.98 4.73 -12.32
CA ALA A 19 10.27 5.90 -11.84
C ALA A 19 9.45 5.66 -10.57
N VAL A 20 8.95 4.43 -10.35
CA VAL A 20 8.03 4.13 -9.24
C VAL A 20 8.74 4.17 -7.89
N PRO A 21 9.84 3.44 -7.62
CA PRO A 21 10.56 3.55 -6.36
C PRO A 21 11.04 4.97 -6.05
N LYS A 22 11.45 5.73 -7.08
CA LYS A 22 11.87 7.13 -6.94
C LYS A 22 10.70 8.05 -6.55
N ALA A 23 9.55 7.89 -7.20
CA ALA A 23 8.36 8.72 -6.95
C ALA A 23 7.75 8.50 -5.55
N TYR A 24 7.88 7.28 -5.01
CA TYR A 24 7.30 6.89 -3.72
C TYR A 24 8.33 6.66 -2.62
N ALA A 25 9.60 7.07 -2.84
CA ALA A 25 10.72 6.88 -1.91
C ALA A 25 10.85 5.45 -1.36
N VAL A 26 10.72 4.45 -2.23
CA VAL A 26 10.86 3.03 -1.86
C VAL A 26 12.34 2.65 -1.88
N GLU A 27 12.94 2.53 -0.69
CA GLU A 27 14.35 2.16 -0.51
C GLU A 27 14.54 0.64 -0.29
N GLY A 28 13.47 -0.09 0.01
CA GLY A 28 13.53 -1.53 0.29
C GLY A 28 12.16 -2.20 0.33
N ILE A 29 12.14 -3.54 0.25
CA ILE A 29 10.92 -4.35 0.30
C ILE A 29 10.91 -5.20 1.58
N PRO A 30 9.77 -5.37 2.25
CA PRO A 30 8.46 -4.77 1.95
C PRO A 30 8.37 -3.30 2.37
N SER A 31 7.76 -2.48 1.52
CA SER A 31 7.30 -1.12 1.86
C SER A 31 5.77 -1.10 1.83
N CYS A 32 5.14 -0.43 2.80
CA CYS A 32 3.69 -0.32 2.90
C CYS A 32 3.31 1.17 2.98
N PHE A 33 2.18 1.52 2.37
CA PHE A 33 1.66 2.89 2.36
C PHE A 33 0.16 2.82 2.67
N LEU A 34 -0.32 3.78 3.46
CA LEU A 34 -1.74 3.99 3.70
C LEU A 34 -2.20 5.19 2.86
N ILE A 35 -3.18 4.94 1.99
CA ILE A 35 -3.73 5.92 1.05
C ILE A 35 -5.20 6.11 1.39
N ASP A 36 -5.63 7.36 1.53
CA ASP A 36 -7.03 7.70 1.84
C ASP A 36 -7.95 7.60 0.60
N ARG A 37 -9.24 7.90 0.78
CA ARG A 37 -10.23 7.85 -0.31
C ARG A 37 -10.06 8.95 -1.36
N GLN A 38 -9.27 9.98 -1.08
CA GLN A 38 -8.94 11.08 -1.99
C GLN A 38 -7.65 10.80 -2.77
N GLY A 39 -6.98 9.67 -2.50
CA GLY A 39 -5.73 9.28 -3.15
C GLY A 39 -4.47 9.89 -2.51
N LYS A 40 -4.58 10.46 -1.31
CA LYS A 40 -3.45 11.03 -0.58
C LYS A 40 -2.77 9.96 0.28
N ILE A 41 -1.44 9.93 0.26
CA ILE A 41 -0.66 9.13 1.21
C ILE A 41 -0.76 9.81 2.58
N ILE A 42 -1.44 9.17 3.52
CA ILE A 42 -1.63 9.66 4.89
C ILE A 42 -0.67 9.01 5.88
N ASN A 43 -0.08 7.86 5.54
CA ASN A 43 1.01 7.24 6.30
C ASN A 43 1.94 6.46 5.35
N SER A 44 3.23 6.80 5.32
CA SER A 44 4.25 6.12 4.50
C SER A 44 5.00 5.00 5.22
N ASN A 45 4.69 4.75 6.49
CA ASN A 45 5.22 3.64 7.28
C ASN A 45 4.15 3.12 8.27
N PRO A 46 3.01 2.62 7.77
CA PRO A 46 1.95 2.11 8.63
C PRO A 46 2.33 0.77 9.26
N SER A 47 1.53 0.35 10.24
CA SER A 47 1.61 -1.02 10.77
C SER A 47 1.55 -2.04 9.63
N ARG A 48 2.24 -3.17 9.79
CA ARG A 48 2.22 -4.24 8.78
C ARG A 48 0.77 -4.68 8.49
N PRO A 49 0.40 -4.92 7.22
CA PRO A 49 -0.94 -5.39 6.86
C PRO A 49 -1.35 -6.71 7.53
N SER A 50 -0.38 -7.54 7.92
CA SER A 50 -0.60 -8.79 8.64
C SER A 50 -0.73 -8.64 10.16
N GLY A 51 -0.47 -7.45 10.71
CA GLY A 51 -0.53 -7.16 12.15
C GLY A 51 -1.88 -6.56 12.57
N ALA A 52 -2.18 -6.59 13.87
CA ALA A 52 -3.43 -6.05 14.40
C ALA A 52 -3.53 -4.51 14.31
N GLY A 53 -2.39 -3.80 14.29
CA GLY A 53 -2.33 -2.33 14.31
C GLY A 53 -2.95 -1.66 13.08
N ILE A 54 -2.85 -2.30 11.91
CA ILE A 54 -3.29 -1.70 10.64
C ILE A 54 -4.81 -1.47 10.57
N VAL A 55 -5.60 -2.29 11.26
CA VAL A 55 -7.07 -2.18 11.26
C VAL A 55 -7.50 -0.86 11.88
N LYS A 56 -6.85 -0.45 12.97
CA LYS A 56 -7.14 0.81 13.64
C LYS A 56 -6.77 2.00 12.75
N GLU A 57 -5.57 1.97 12.15
CA GLU A 57 -5.10 3.02 11.24
C GLU A 57 -6.05 3.19 10.04
N ILE A 58 -6.54 2.10 9.45
CA ILE A 58 -7.54 2.15 8.37
C ILE A 58 -8.87 2.73 8.88
N GLN A 59 -9.34 2.33 10.06
CA GLN A 59 -10.59 2.85 10.61
C GLN A 59 -10.52 4.35 10.91
N ASP A 60 -9.39 4.83 11.41
CA ASP A 60 -9.17 6.24 11.67
C ASP A 60 -9.13 7.04 10.36
N ALA A 61 -8.47 6.52 9.32
CA ALA A 61 -8.47 7.11 7.97
C ALA A 61 -9.84 7.16 7.28
N LEU A 62 -10.79 6.30 7.67
CA LEU A 62 -12.14 6.26 7.10
C LEU A 62 -13.11 7.26 7.75
N ARG A 63 -12.71 7.91 8.85
CA ARG A 63 -13.54 8.88 9.58
C ARG A 63 -13.37 10.32 9.07
N GLU A 64 -12.35 10.57 8.26
CA GLU A 64 -12.10 11.84 7.57
C GLU A 64 -12.89 11.94 6.26
#